data_AF-A0A174H909-F1
#
_entry.id   AF-A0A174H909-F1
#
_cell.length_a   1.000
_cell.length_b   1.000
_cell.length_c   1.000
_cell.angle_alpha   90.00
_cell.angle_beta   90.00
_cell.angle_gamma   90.00
#
_symmetry.space_group_name_H-M   'P 1'
#
loop_
_entity.id
_entity.type
_entity.pdbx_description
1 polymer ?
#
loop_
_entity_poly.entity_id
_entity_poly.type
_entity_poly.pdbx_seq_one_letter_code
_entity_poly.pdbx_strand_id
1 'polypeptide(L)'
;MVVITQNPEKLVNGLKKVIGLTKLIGTGDEIVPLVQEEIDLLMKIGTDKQLVEMSSGIIENDRVQILAGPLMGMEGNIRRIDRHKRTAYLEIEMFGRTVEMKVGLEIIRKE
;
A
#
# COMPACT_ATOMS: atom_id res chain seq x y z
N MET A 1 1.78 -9.65 2.25
CA MET A 1 0.65 -10.56 1.99
C MET A 1 -0.49 -10.15 2.89
N VAL A 2 -1.68 -9.94 2.33
CA VAL A 2 -2.91 -9.68 3.09
C VAL A 2 -3.68 -10.99 3.13
N VAL A 3 -4.30 -11.32 4.27
CA VAL A 3 -5.06 -12.57 4.43
C VAL A 3 -6.46 -12.25 4.95
N ILE A 4 -7.46 -12.86 4.33
CA ILE A 4 -8.86 -12.75 4.74
C ILE A 4 -9.23 -14.05 5.48
N THR A 5 -9.73 -13.94 6.70
CA THR A 5 -10.17 -15.10 7.50
C THR A 5 -11.39 -14.76 8.32
N GLN A 6 -12.29 -15.73 8.48
CA GLN A 6 -13.39 -15.67 9.44
C GLN A 6 -13.00 -16.27 10.81
N ASN A 7 -11.84 -16.92 10.89
CA ASN A 7 -11.31 -17.53 12.11
C ASN A 7 -9.83 -17.15 12.30
N PRO A 8 -9.56 -16.08 13.08
CA PRO A 8 -8.20 -15.60 13.34
C PRO A 8 -7.31 -16.64 14.04
N GLU A 9 -7.83 -17.37 15.03
CA GLU A 9 -7.06 -18.35 15.80
C GLU A 9 -6.54 -19.50 14.91
N LYS A 10 -7.43 -20.04 14.06
CA LYS A 10 -7.06 -21.10 13.11
C LYS A 10 -6.01 -20.61 12.11
N LEU A 11 -6.11 -19.36 11.68
CA LEU A 11 -5.12 -18.74 10.80
C LEU A 11 -3.75 -18.64 11.49
N VAL A 12 -3.68 -18.10 12.71
CA VAL A 12 -2.43 -18.01 13.50
C VAL A 12 -1.78 -19.38 13.63
N ASN A 13 -2.55 -20.38 14.05
CA ASN A 13 -2.04 -21.74 14.27
C ASN A 13 -1.54 -22.42 12.98
N GLY A 14 -2.17 -22.12 11.83
CA GLY A 14 -1.69 -22.57 10.53
C GLY A 14 -0.41 -21.86 10.10
N LEU A 15 -0.37 -20.54 10.26
CA LEU A 15 0.76 -19.70 9.87
C LEU A 15 2.02 -19.97 10.70
N LYS A 16 1.89 -20.33 11.99
CA LYS A 16 3.02 -20.80 12.83
C LYS A 16 3.76 -22.01 12.26
N LYS A 17 3.13 -22.79 11.37
CA LYS A 17 3.72 -23.97 10.74
C LYS A 17 4.40 -23.67 9.41
N VAL A 18 4.24 -22.45 8.88
CA VAL A 18 4.81 -22.04 7.59
C VAL A 18 6.26 -21.60 7.80
N ILE A 19 7.20 -22.40 7.32
CA ILE A 19 8.62 -22.08 7.36
C ILE A 19 8.89 -20.85 6.47
N GLY A 20 9.54 -19.83 7.03
CA GLY A 20 9.86 -18.58 6.33
C GLY A 20 8.87 -17.44 6.53
N LEU A 21 7.75 -17.66 7.24
CA LEU A 21 6.92 -16.54 7.70
C LEU A 21 7.65 -15.82 8.85
N THR A 22 8.10 -14.60 8.60
CA THR A 22 8.99 -13.88 9.52
C THR A 22 8.25 -13.14 10.64
N LYS A 23 7.00 -12.70 10.41
CA LYS A 23 6.19 -12.02 11.43
C LYS A 23 4.73 -11.87 11.02
N LEU A 24 3.82 -11.99 11.98
CA LEU A 24 2.45 -11.47 11.87
C LEU A 24 2.43 -10.04 12.42
N ILE A 25 1.72 -9.13 11.77
CA ILE A 25 1.54 -7.77 12.30
C ILE A 25 0.46 -7.83 13.39
N GLY A 26 0.83 -7.40 14.59
CA GLY A 26 0.01 -7.51 15.79
C GLY A 26 0.68 -6.88 17.01
N THR A 27 -0.06 -6.76 18.09
CA THR A 27 0.43 -6.26 19.39
C THR A 27 0.72 -7.45 20.27
N GLY A 28 2.00 -7.84 20.39
CA GLY A 28 2.37 -9.06 21.11
C GLY A 28 1.90 -10.32 20.38
N ASP A 29 1.01 -11.10 21.00
CA ASP A 29 0.46 -12.36 20.47
C ASP A 29 -0.89 -12.20 19.73
N GLU A 30 -1.49 -11.00 19.73
CA GLU A 30 -2.80 -10.74 19.12
C GLU A 30 -2.66 -10.14 17.72
N ILE A 31 -3.37 -10.72 16.74
CA ILE A 31 -3.52 -10.15 15.39
C ILE A 31 -4.44 -8.93 15.49
N VAL A 32 -4.01 -7.81 14.92
CA VAL A 32 -4.86 -6.62 14.77
C VAL A 32 -5.55 -6.69 13.40
N PRO A 33 -6.90 -6.75 13.35
CA PRO A 33 -7.63 -6.70 12.08
C PRO A 33 -7.50 -5.30 11.46
N LEU A 34 -7.59 -5.24 10.13
CA LEU A 34 -7.69 -3.98 9.43
C LEU A 34 -9.05 -3.33 9.66
N VAL A 35 -9.08 -2.02 9.85
CA VAL A 35 -10.34 -1.24 9.85
C VAL A 35 -10.84 -1.03 8.42
N GLN A 36 -12.10 -0.64 8.26
CA GLN A 36 -12.73 -0.55 6.94
C GLN A 36 -11.99 0.41 6.01
N GLU A 37 -11.52 1.54 6.54
CA GLU A 37 -10.78 2.55 5.80
C GLU A 37 -9.45 2.00 5.25
N GLU A 38 -8.78 1.13 6.01
CA GLU A 38 -7.55 0.46 5.59
C GLU A 38 -7.82 -0.59 4.52
N ILE A 39 -8.95 -1.31 4.64
CA ILE A 39 -9.40 -2.27 3.63
C ILE A 39 -9.71 -1.54 2.32
N ASP A 40 -10.47 -0.45 2.38
CA ASP A 40 -10.85 0.34 1.22
C ASP A 40 -9.62 0.91 0.50
N LEU A 41 -8.64 1.40 1.26
CA LEU A 41 -7.36 1.85 0.73
C LEU A 41 -6.63 0.72 0.01
N LEU A 42 -6.48 -0.45 0.64
CA LEU A 42 -5.80 -1.61 0.05
C LEU A 42 -6.53 -2.13 -1.19
N MET A 43 -7.86 -2.12 -1.21
CA MET A 43 -8.66 -2.52 -2.37
C MET A 43 -8.51 -1.50 -3.51
N LYS A 44 -8.53 -0.20 -3.20
CA LYS A 44 -8.33 0.87 -4.19
C LYS A 44 -6.98 0.74 -4.89
N ILE A 45 -5.91 0.49 -4.13
CA ILE A 45 -4.55 0.46 -4.71
C ILE A 45 -4.14 -0.93 -5.21
N GLY A 46 -4.64 -1.98 -4.58
CA GLY A 46 -4.22 -3.36 -4.81
C GLY A 46 -4.94 -4.04 -5.96
N THR A 47 -6.01 -3.45 -6.51
CA THR A 47 -6.87 -4.09 -7.52
C THR A 47 -7.39 -5.47 -7.06
N ASP A 48 -8.15 -6.17 -7.90
CA ASP A 48 -8.67 -7.50 -7.59
C ASP A 48 -7.56 -8.56 -7.40
N LYS A 49 -6.33 -8.25 -7.86
CA LYS A 49 -5.17 -9.15 -7.79
C LYS A 49 -4.31 -8.95 -6.54
N GLN A 50 -4.69 -8.03 -5.64
CA GLN A 50 -3.86 -7.60 -4.50
C GLN A 50 -2.43 -7.16 -4.91
N LEU A 51 -2.28 -6.68 -6.15
CA LEU A 51 -1.07 -6.16 -6.73
C LEU A 51 -1.27 -4.69 -7.09
N VAL A 52 -0.38 -3.83 -6.57
CA VAL A 52 -0.37 -2.42 -6.95
C VAL A 52 0.25 -2.27 -8.33
N GLU A 53 -0.58 -1.91 -9.31
CA GLU A 53 -0.13 -1.64 -10.67
C GLU A 53 0.65 -0.31 -10.76
N MET A 54 1.47 -0.18 -11.81
CA MET A 54 2.21 1.04 -12.08
C MET A 54 1.23 2.18 -12.40
N SER A 55 1.31 3.30 -11.67
CA SER A 55 0.59 4.52 -12.05
C SER A 55 1.42 5.38 -13.00
N SER A 56 0.78 6.27 -13.75
CA SER A 56 1.44 7.25 -14.59
C SER A 56 0.97 8.66 -14.25
N GLY A 57 1.88 9.62 -14.35
CA GLY A 57 1.60 11.01 -14.00
C GLY A 57 2.56 12.00 -14.64
N ILE A 58 2.29 13.27 -14.40
CA ILE A 58 3.15 14.39 -14.81
C ILE A 58 3.53 15.24 -13.62
N ILE A 59 4.58 16.04 -13.80
CA ILE A 59 4.92 17.10 -12.86
C ILE A 59 4.70 18.42 -13.59
N GLU A 60 3.80 19.25 -13.07
CA GLU A 60 3.46 20.57 -13.62
C GLU A 60 3.48 21.58 -12.48
N ASN A 61 4.23 22.69 -12.63
CA ASN A 61 4.38 23.72 -11.59
C ASN A 61 4.81 23.16 -10.21
N ASP A 62 5.79 22.24 -10.24
CA ASP A 62 6.28 21.50 -9.06
C ASP A 62 5.22 20.64 -8.33
N ARG A 63 4.03 20.45 -8.92
CA ARG A 63 2.98 19.57 -8.39
C ARG A 63 2.88 18.30 -9.21
N VAL A 64 2.61 17.20 -8.52
CA VAL A 64 2.39 15.90 -9.15
C VAL A 64 0.92 15.79 -9.50
N GLN A 65 0.63 15.36 -10.72
CA GLN A 65 -0.72 15.00 -11.16
C GLN A 65 -0.71 13.55 -11.66
N ILE A 66 -1.53 12.69 -11.09
CA ILE A 66 -1.69 11.31 -11.56
C ILE A 66 -2.72 11.30 -12.69
N LEU A 67 -2.32 10.75 -13.84
CA LEU A 67 -3.15 10.67 -15.04
C LEU A 67 -3.84 9.32 -15.18
N ALA A 68 -3.22 8.24 -14.68
CA ALA A 68 -3.79 6.90 -14.70
C ALA A 68 -3.21 6.01 -13.60
N GLY A 69 -3.97 4.98 -13.23
CA GLY A 69 -3.56 3.94 -12.29
C GLY A 69 -4.08 4.13 -10.86
N PRO A 70 -3.73 3.20 -9.95
CA PRO A 70 -4.26 3.13 -8.60
C PRO A 70 -4.01 4.37 -7.73
N LEU A 71 -3.00 5.19 -8.08
CA LEU A 71 -2.66 6.40 -7.32
C LEU A 71 -3.52 7.62 -7.66
N MET A 72 -4.48 7.49 -8.57
CA MET A 72 -5.36 8.59 -8.95
C MET A 72 -6.17 9.11 -7.73
N GLY A 73 -6.08 10.42 -7.50
CA GLY A 73 -6.69 11.07 -6.33
C GLY A 73 -5.92 10.85 -5.02
N MET A 74 -4.69 10.36 -5.06
CA MET A 74 -3.79 10.19 -3.91
C MET A 74 -2.55 11.09 -3.98
N GLU A 75 -2.57 12.11 -4.84
CA GLU A 75 -1.47 13.07 -5.04
C GLU A 75 -1.02 13.71 -3.72
N GLY A 76 -1.97 14.04 -2.85
CA GLY A 76 -1.70 14.65 -1.54
C GLY A 76 -0.97 13.73 -0.56
N ASN A 77 -0.99 12.42 -0.79
CA ASN A 77 -0.25 11.45 0.01
C ASN A 77 1.18 11.24 -0.49
N ILE A 78 1.54 11.75 -1.68
CA ILE A 78 2.89 11.59 -2.26
C ILE A 78 3.85 12.54 -1.55
N ARG A 79 4.72 11.96 -0.71
CA ARG A 79 5.77 12.71 0.00
C ARG A 79 6.96 13.02 -0.90
N ARG A 80 7.34 12.09 -1.78
CA ARG A 80 8.46 12.24 -2.72
C ARG A 80 8.38 11.23 -3.87
N ILE A 81 9.09 11.54 -4.95
CA ILE A 81 9.21 10.69 -6.14
C ILE A 81 10.68 10.46 -6.47
N ASP A 82 11.06 9.21 -6.65
CA ASP A 82 12.32 8.79 -7.28
C ASP A 82 12.05 8.41 -8.74
N ARG A 83 12.28 9.37 -9.64
CA ARG A 83 12.04 9.19 -11.08
C ARG A 83 12.97 8.17 -11.72
N HIS A 84 14.20 8.06 -11.22
CA HIS A 84 15.17 7.10 -11.73
C HIS A 84 14.73 5.66 -11.45
N LYS A 85 14.06 5.44 -10.32
CA LYS A 85 13.49 4.14 -9.95
C LYS A 85 12.02 3.98 -10.32
N ARG A 86 11.39 4.96 -10.99
CA ARG A 86 9.95 4.99 -11.30
C ARG A 86 9.09 4.67 -10.07
N THR A 87 9.39 5.34 -8.96
CA THR A 87 8.83 5.01 -7.65
C THR A 87 8.32 6.25 -6.93
N ALA A 88 7.12 6.20 -6.38
CA ALA A 88 6.60 7.18 -5.43
C ALA A 88 6.63 6.62 -4.00
N TYR A 89 6.81 7.53 -3.05
CA TYR A 89 6.75 7.26 -1.62
C TYR A 89 5.52 7.97 -1.07
N LEU A 90 4.58 7.18 -0.58
CA LEU A 90 3.32 7.64 -0.02
C LEU A 90 3.40 7.64 1.50
N GLU A 91 2.72 8.60 2.11
CA GLU A 91 2.47 8.64 3.54
C GLU A 91 0.98 8.35 3.78
N ILE A 92 0.69 7.21 4.41
CA ILE A 92 -0.67 6.72 4.67
C ILE A 92 -0.82 6.33 6.14
N GLU A 93 -2.02 6.48 6.68
CA GLU A 93 -2.37 5.94 7.99
C GLU A 93 -2.76 4.47 7.85
N MET A 94 -2.06 3.59 8.54
CA MET A 94 -2.34 2.15 8.58
C MET A 94 -1.79 1.54 9.87
N PHE A 95 -2.52 0.63 10.47
CA PHE A 95 -2.24 0.00 11.77
C PHE A 95 -2.17 1.02 12.91
N GLY A 96 -3.02 2.06 12.87
CA GLY A 96 -3.05 3.13 13.88
C GLY A 96 -1.80 4.02 13.93
N ARG A 97 -1.00 4.02 12.86
CA ARG A 97 0.20 4.85 12.72
C ARG A 97 0.39 5.30 11.28
N THR A 98 1.22 6.31 11.09
CA THR A 98 1.66 6.71 9.75
C THR A 98 2.76 5.78 9.25
N VAL A 99 2.60 5.24 8.05
CA VAL A 99 3.59 4.38 7.38
C VAL A 99 3.99 4.95 6.03
N GLU A 100 5.28 4.85 5.70
CA GLU A 100 5.78 5.14 4.35
C GLU A 100 5.60 3.90 3.47
N MET A 101 4.81 4.04 2.41
CA MET A 101 4.57 2.98 1.43
C MET A 101 5.23 3.31 0.10
N LYS A 102 5.85 2.31 -0.52
CA LYS A 102 6.59 2.46 -1.77
C LYS A 102 5.81 1.84 -2.93
N VAL A 103 5.51 2.62 -3.97
CA VAL A 103 4.64 2.21 -5.09
C VAL A 103 5.21 2.65 -6.43
N GLY A 104 4.85 1.93 -7.50
CA GLY A 104 5.29 2.27 -8.85
C GLY A 104 4.62 3.54 -9.36
N LEU A 105 5.42 4.50 -9.83
CA LEU A 105 4.95 5.70 -10.52
C LEU A 105 5.91 6.08 -11.66
N GLU A 106 5.38 6.12 -12.88
CA GLU A 106 6.08 6.64 -14.04
C GLU A 106 5.71 8.10 -14.33
N ILE A 107 6.71 8.99 -14.40
CA ILE A 107 6.53 10.39 -14.77
C ILE A 107 6.79 10.55 -16.26
N ILE A 108 5.72 10.75 -17.05
CA ILE A 108 5.76 10.77 -18.51
C ILE A 108 6.17 12.15 -19.08
N ARG A 109 5.97 13.22 -18.32
CA ARG A 109 6.34 14.59 -18.70
C ARG A 109 6.62 15.44 -17.45
N LYS A 110 7.54 16.40 -17.58
CA LYS A 110 7.78 17.45 -16.59
C LYS A 110 7.77 18.80 -17.31
N GLU A 111 7.00 19.74 -16.79
CA GLU A 111 7.02 21.17 -17.16
C GLU A 111 7.39 22.03 -15.96
#